data_AF-A0A5Z9JXB0-F1
#
_entry.id   AF-A0A5Z9JXB0-F1
#
_cell.length_a   1.000
_cell.length_b   1.000
_cell.length_c   1.000
_cell.angle_alpha   90.00
_cell.angle_beta   90.00
_cell.angle_gamma   90.00
#
_symmetry.space_group_name_H-M   'P 1'
#
loop_
_entity.id
_entity.type
_entity.pdbx_description
1 polymer ?
#
loop_
_entity_poly.entity_id
_entity_poly.type
_entity_poly.pdbx_seq_one_letter_code
_entity_poly.pdbx_strand_id
1 'polypeptide(L)'
;MNYSHDIPGGLRVSLSLDLTYFLVSSWKALAFYLLATALLLNMVRMHFRLYRNVTRENISDAMTGLYNRKILTPVLEQRLQRLVNTGTPVTFVAIDCDRLKLINDTQGHQEGDRIITLLAKAIKTSIRKSDYAIRLGGDEFCIILVDYAADLAIHLPERIIRNLQIIAPDKTVHFSAGIYNMQPNDTINDAYQASDAQLYLNKQQKQHRSS
;
A
#
# COMPACT_ATOMS: atom_id res chain seq x y z
N MET A 1 -58.99 24.48 -0.80
CA MET A 1 -59.93 25.50 -1.31
C MET A 1 -60.91 24.78 -2.21
N ASN A 2 -62.18 24.77 -1.84
CA ASN A 2 -63.22 24.12 -2.65
C ASN A 2 -63.81 25.17 -3.58
N TYR A 3 -63.69 24.96 -4.89
CA TYR A 3 -64.34 25.81 -5.88
C TYR A 3 -65.61 25.09 -6.35
N SER A 4 -66.76 25.72 -6.11
CA SER A 4 -68.06 25.21 -6.54
C SER A 4 -68.72 26.26 -7.42
N HIS A 5 -69.09 25.88 -8.64
CA HIS A 5 -69.85 26.73 -9.55
C HIS A 5 -71.05 25.94 -10.05
N ASP A 6 -72.24 26.53 -9.94
CA ASP A 6 -73.48 25.95 -10.46
C ASP A 6 -73.57 26.19 -11.97
N ILE A 7 -73.96 25.15 -12.72
CA ILE A 7 -74.13 25.17 -14.18
C ILE A 7 -75.65 25.15 -14.48
N PRO A 8 -76.16 25.78 -15.56
CA PRO A 8 -77.60 25.76 -15.85
C PRO A 8 -78.13 24.33 -16.01
N GLY A 9 -79.20 23.99 -15.28
CA GLY A 9 -79.78 22.63 -15.24
C GLY A 9 -79.71 21.95 -13.87
N GLY A 10 -79.20 22.62 -12.84
CA GLY A 10 -79.24 22.12 -11.45
C GLY A 10 -78.11 21.14 -11.08
N LEU A 11 -77.09 20.99 -11.94
CA LEU A 11 -75.92 20.17 -11.64
C LEU A 11 -74.87 20.98 -10.88
N ARG A 12 -74.41 20.44 -9.74
CA ARG A 12 -73.26 20.94 -8.97
C ARG A 12 -71.99 20.19 -9.33
N VAL A 13 -70.94 20.93 -9.67
CA VAL A 13 -69.58 20.38 -9.80
C VAL A 13 -68.71 20.98 -8.69
N SER A 14 -68.16 20.13 -7.83
CA SER A 14 -67.22 20.53 -6.78
C SER A 14 -65.85 19.94 -7.07
N LEU A 15 -64.84 20.79 -7.21
CA LEU A 15 -63.44 20.37 -7.30
C LEU A 15 -62.79 20.52 -5.92
N SER A 16 -62.57 19.41 -5.23
CA SER A 16 -61.80 19.37 -3.98
C SER A 16 -60.44 18.71 -4.26
N LEU A 17 -59.37 19.51 -4.28
CA LEU A 17 -58.03 18.95 -4.17
C LEU A 17 -57.83 18.51 -2.72
N ASP A 18 -58.05 17.23 -2.49
CA ASP A 18 -57.88 16.59 -1.19
C ASP A 18 -56.39 16.55 -0.82
N LEU A 19 -56.03 17.29 0.22
CA LEU A 19 -54.68 17.28 0.80
C LEU A 19 -54.24 15.85 1.15
N THR A 20 -55.19 14.99 1.51
CA THR A 20 -55.02 13.56 1.75
C THR A 20 -54.58 12.82 0.49
N TYR A 21 -55.18 13.11 -0.67
CA TYR A 21 -54.77 12.53 -1.95
C TYR A 21 -53.35 12.97 -2.33
N PHE A 22 -53.01 14.24 -2.13
CA PHE A 22 -51.65 14.72 -2.35
C PHE A 22 -50.65 14.01 -1.44
N LEU A 23 -50.90 13.92 -0.13
CA LEU A 23 -50.01 13.22 0.82
C LEU A 23 -49.88 11.72 0.52
N VAL A 24 -50.98 11.04 0.18
CA VAL A 24 -51.02 9.61 -0.20
C VAL A 24 -50.42 9.37 -1.58
N SER A 25 -50.35 10.38 -2.45
CA SER A 25 -49.64 10.27 -3.73
C SER A 25 -48.15 10.57 -3.58
N SER A 26 -47.77 11.52 -2.72
CA SER A 26 -46.40 12.01 -2.56
C SER A 26 -45.46 11.04 -1.85
N TRP A 27 -45.95 10.14 -0.98
CA TRP A 27 -45.05 9.18 -0.30
C TRP A 27 -44.34 8.24 -1.29
N LYS A 28 -44.95 7.94 -2.45
CA LYS A 28 -44.31 7.14 -3.52
C LYS A 28 -43.12 7.88 -4.12
N ALA A 29 -43.25 9.19 -4.35
CA ALA A 29 -42.16 10.03 -4.83
C ALA A 29 -41.03 10.14 -3.80
N LEU A 30 -41.38 10.26 -2.52
CA LEU A 30 -40.41 10.25 -1.42
C LEU A 30 -39.68 8.90 -1.32
N ALA A 31 -40.42 7.79 -1.38
CA ALA A 31 -39.85 6.44 -1.36
C ALA A 31 -38.93 6.20 -2.57
N PHE A 32 -39.35 6.64 -3.76
CA PHE A 32 -38.52 6.60 -4.97
C PHE A 32 -37.23 7.42 -4.82
N TYR A 33 -37.33 8.63 -4.28
CA TYR A 33 -36.17 9.49 -4.02
C TYR A 33 -35.19 8.85 -3.02
N LEU A 34 -35.70 8.29 -1.91
CA LEU A 34 -34.89 7.59 -0.92
C LEU A 34 -34.24 6.32 -1.49
N LEU A 35 -34.95 5.56 -2.33
CA LEU A 35 -34.40 4.40 -3.01
C LEU A 35 -33.29 4.80 -4.00
N ALA A 36 -33.54 5.83 -4.82
CA ALA A 36 -32.58 6.32 -5.80
C ALA A 36 -31.32 6.87 -5.14
N THR A 37 -31.46 7.64 -4.06
CA THR A 37 -30.31 8.13 -3.27
C THR A 37 -29.56 7.01 -2.59
N ALA A 38 -30.25 6.00 -2.02
CA ALA A 38 -29.59 4.83 -1.45
C ALA A 38 -28.80 4.02 -2.50
N LEU A 39 -29.38 3.83 -3.69
CA LEU A 39 -28.71 3.17 -4.82
C LEU A 39 -27.49 3.95 -5.29
N LEU A 40 -27.60 5.28 -5.46
CA LEU A 40 -26.48 6.15 -5.83
C LEU A 40 -25.36 6.10 -4.79
N LEU A 41 -25.69 6.20 -3.49
CA LEU A 41 -24.70 6.09 -2.43
C LEU A 41 -24.02 4.73 -2.41
N ASN A 42 -24.77 3.64 -2.67
CA ASN A 42 -24.20 2.30 -2.76
C ASN A 42 -23.25 2.18 -3.97
N MET A 43 -23.67 2.70 -5.14
CA MET A 43 -22.84 2.73 -6.35
C MET A 43 -21.55 3.51 -6.14
N VAL A 44 -21.62 4.71 -5.54
CA VAL A 44 -20.44 5.52 -5.20
C VAL A 44 -19.52 4.76 -4.25
N ARG A 45 -20.06 4.13 -3.19
CA ARG A 45 -19.28 3.30 -2.26
C ARG A 45 -18.60 2.13 -2.98
N MET A 46 -19.30 1.46 -3.88
CA MET A 46 -18.76 0.35 -4.68
C MET A 46 -17.65 0.82 -5.63
N HIS A 47 -17.84 1.96 -6.30
CA HIS A 47 -16.83 2.55 -7.17
C HIS A 47 -15.56 2.91 -6.38
N PHE A 48 -15.70 3.54 -5.21
CA PHE A 48 -14.57 3.82 -4.32
C PHE A 48 -13.88 2.54 -3.80
N ARG A 49 -14.63 1.47 -3.52
CA ARG A 49 -14.06 0.17 -3.12
C ARG A 49 -13.27 -0.49 -4.24
N LEU A 50 -13.84 -0.56 -5.45
CA LEU A 50 -13.14 -1.08 -6.62
C LEU A 50 -11.88 -0.27 -6.91
N TYR A 51 -12.00 1.06 -6.94
CA TYR A 51 -10.87 1.94 -7.19
C TYR A 51 -9.75 1.71 -6.17
N ARG A 52 -10.07 1.64 -4.86
CA ARG A 52 -9.08 1.35 -3.81
C ARG A 52 -8.45 -0.03 -3.92
N ASN A 53 -9.23 -1.05 -4.31
CA ASN A 53 -8.72 -2.41 -4.48
C ASN A 53 -7.77 -2.49 -5.67
N VAL A 54 -8.15 -1.90 -6.80
CA VAL A 54 -7.29 -1.76 -7.98
C VAL A 54 -6.02 -1.00 -7.61
N THR A 55 -6.09 0.13 -6.89
CA THR A 55 -4.88 0.85 -6.48
C THR A 55 -4.00 0.04 -5.53
N ARG A 56 -4.57 -0.67 -4.55
CA ARG A 56 -3.81 -1.51 -3.61
C ARG A 56 -3.14 -2.71 -4.30
N GLU A 57 -3.87 -3.42 -5.15
CA GLU A 57 -3.31 -4.48 -5.99
C GLU A 57 -2.24 -3.94 -6.95
N ASN A 58 -2.35 -2.67 -7.35
CA ASN A 58 -1.40 -2.05 -8.27
C ASN A 58 -0.11 -1.59 -7.58
N ILE A 59 -0.10 -1.28 -6.28
CA ILE A 59 1.11 -0.83 -5.55
C ILE A 59 1.71 -1.87 -4.60
N SER A 60 1.11 -3.05 -4.47
CA SER A 60 1.63 -4.15 -3.67
C SER A 60 2.15 -5.28 -4.55
N ASP A 61 3.16 -6.00 -4.07
CA ASP A 61 3.65 -7.22 -4.70
C ASP A 61 2.76 -8.40 -4.31
N ALA A 62 2.21 -9.12 -5.30
CA ALA A 62 1.22 -10.18 -5.06
C ALA A 62 1.79 -11.36 -4.27
N MET A 63 3.08 -11.65 -4.43
CA MET A 63 3.75 -12.79 -3.81
C MET A 63 4.12 -12.51 -2.35
N THR A 64 4.64 -11.32 -2.07
CA THR A 64 5.19 -10.98 -0.74
C THR A 64 4.25 -10.13 0.12
N GLY A 65 3.27 -9.45 -0.48
CA GLY A 65 2.40 -8.50 0.21
C GLY A 65 3.13 -7.26 0.75
N LEU A 66 4.35 -7.00 0.28
CA LEU A 66 5.08 -5.74 0.44
C LEU A 66 4.61 -4.72 -0.60
N TYR A 67 5.07 -3.48 -0.52
CA TYR A 67 4.91 -2.55 -1.64
C TYR A 67 5.73 -3.04 -2.84
N ASN A 68 5.27 -2.77 -4.06
CA ASN A 68 6.06 -2.96 -5.27
C ASN A 68 6.71 -1.63 -5.69
N ARG A 69 7.57 -1.65 -6.72
CA ARG A 69 8.29 -0.47 -7.22
C ARG A 69 7.39 0.74 -7.52
N LYS A 70 6.10 0.55 -7.86
CA LYS A 70 5.18 1.66 -8.19
C LYS A 70 4.86 2.58 -7.01
N ILE A 71 5.19 2.19 -5.77
CA ILE A 71 5.08 3.09 -4.62
C ILE A 71 6.06 4.27 -4.69
N LEU A 72 7.18 4.10 -5.40
CA LEU A 72 8.23 5.10 -5.58
C LEU A 72 7.80 6.17 -6.58
N THR A 73 6.85 7.00 -6.14
CA THR A 73 6.25 8.06 -6.94
C THR A 73 6.92 9.41 -6.65
N PRO A 74 6.80 10.41 -7.56
CA PRO A 74 7.25 11.78 -7.29
C PRO A 74 6.62 12.38 -6.02
N VAL A 75 5.38 11.98 -5.68
CA VAL A 75 4.71 12.42 -4.45
C VAL A 75 5.40 11.87 -3.20
N LEU A 76 5.82 10.60 -3.23
CA LEU A 76 6.61 10.02 -2.13
C LEU A 76 7.97 10.71 -2.03
N GLU A 77 8.63 10.97 -3.16
CA GLU A 77 9.92 11.65 -3.19
C GLU A 77 9.85 13.03 -2.53
N GLN A 78 8.91 13.87 -2.97
CA GLN A 78 8.70 15.20 -2.37
C GLN A 78 8.41 15.13 -0.87
N ARG A 79 7.67 14.11 -0.43
CA ARG A 79 7.41 13.88 1.00
C ARG A 79 8.70 13.54 1.75
N LEU A 80 9.52 12.63 1.24
CA LEU A 80 10.79 12.24 1.87
C LEU A 80 11.78 13.40 1.90
N GLN A 81 11.94 14.13 0.80
CA GLN A 81 12.78 15.33 0.72
C GLN A 81 12.34 16.38 1.75
N ARG A 82 11.02 16.61 1.89
CA ARG A 82 10.52 17.53 2.92
C ARG A 82 10.92 17.09 4.32
N LEU A 83 10.81 15.79 4.64
CA LEU A 83 11.20 15.26 5.95
C LEU A 83 12.68 15.52 6.23
N VAL A 84 13.54 15.18 5.28
CA VAL A 84 14.99 15.40 5.37
C VAL A 84 15.31 16.89 5.55
N ASN A 85 14.68 17.77 4.76
CA ASN A 85 14.85 19.22 4.86
C ASN A 85 14.36 19.81 6.20
N THR A 86 13.41 19.16 6.85
CA THR A 86 12.96 19.53 8.21
C THR A 86 13.78 18.88 9.32
N GLY A 87 14.88 18.20 9.00
CA GLY A 87 15.77 17.55 9.96
C GLY A 87 15.31 16.17 10.42
N THR A 88 14.27 15.58 9.80
CA THR A 88 13.85 14.20 10.08
C THR A 88 14.68 13.23 9.23
N PRO A 89 15.43 12.30 9.84
CA PRO A 89 16.26 11.37 9.08
C PRO A 89 15.40 10.39 8.27
N VAL A 90 15.83 10.15 7.03
CA VAL A 90 15.28 9.13 6.14
C VAL A 90 16.43 8.21 5.70
N THR A 91 16.30 6.91 5.95
CA THR A 91 17.35 5.93 5.66
C THR A 91 16.85 4.88 4.68
N PHE A 92 17.61 4.65 3.63
CA PHE A 92 17.40 3.60 2.64
C PHE A 92 18.23 2.38 3.00
N VAL A 93 17.62 1.21 2.92
CA VAL A 93 18.28 -0.08 3.12
C VAL A 93 17.97 -0.96 1.91
N ALA A 94 18.94 -1.11 1.01
CA ALA A 94 18.90 -2.08 -0.07
C ALA A 94 19.20 -3.48 0.48
N ILE A 95 18.42 -4.48 0.10
CA ILE A 95 18.56 -5.87 0.53
C ILE A 95 18.46 -6.78 -0.68
N ASP A 96 19.33 -7.79 -0.74
CA ASP A 96 19.31 -8.80 -1.77
C ASP A 96 19.56 -10.19 -1.16
N CYS A 97 18.79 -11.18 -1.63
CA CYS A 97 18.88 -12.56 -1.15
C CYS A 97 20.13 -13.25 -1.71
N ASP A 98 21.05 -13.65 -0.81
CA ASP A 98 22.30 -14.28 -1.21
C ASP A 98 22.02 -15.67 -1.83
N ARG A 99 22.63 -15.94 -3.00
CA ARG A 99 22.61 -17.25 -3.68
C ARG A 99 21.22 -17.79 -4.05
N LEU A 100 20.23 -16.91 -4.28
CA LEU A 100 18.88 -17.36 -4.67
C LEU A 100 18.90 -18.19 -5.98
N LYS A 101 19.70 -17.80 -6.97
CA LYS A 101 19.85 -18.56 -8.22
C LYS A 101 20.29 -20.01 -7.96
N LEU A 102 21.28 -20.22 -7.10
CA LEU A 102 21.74 -21.56 -6.73
C LEU A 102 20.62 -22.37 -6.05
N ILE A 103 19.82 -21.74 -5.18
CA ILE A 103 18.66 -22.39 -4.56
C ILE A 103 17.64 -22.79 -5.63
N ASN A 104 17.32 -21.90 -6.57
CA ASN A 104 16.41 -22.20 -7.67
C ASN A 104 16.89 -23.37 -8.54
N ASP A 105 18.19 -23.38 -8.87
CA ASP A 105 18.78 -24.41 -9.72
C ASP A 105 18.85 -25.77 -9.01
N THR A 106 18.97 -25.79 -7.67
CA THR A 106 19.12 -27.03 -6.87
C THR A 106 17.82 -27.58 -6.29
N GLN A 107 16.89 -26.70 -5.90
CA GLN A 107 15.66 -27.03 -5.17
C GLN A 107 14.39 -26.62 -5.92
N GLY A 108 14.54 -25.98 -7.08
CA GLY A 108 13.44 -25.51 -7.91
C GLY A 108 12.92 -24.12 -7.49
N HIS A 109 12.21 -23.47 -8.42
CA HIS A 109 11.69 -22.12 -8.24
C HIS A 109 10.71 -21.98 -7.07
N GLN A 110 9.96 -23.04 -6.74
CA GLN A 110 9.02 -23.01 -5.61
C GLN A 110 9.73 -22.76 -4.27
N GLU A 111 10.92 -23.36 -4.07
CA GLU A 111 11.70 -23.11 -2.87
C GLU A 111 12.32 -21.70 -2.89
N GLY A 112 12.72 -21.18 -4.04
CA GLY A 112 13.13 -19.78 -4.17
C GLY A 112 12.03 -18.79 -3.79
N ASP A 113 10.82 -18.99 -4.32
CA ASP A 113 9.65 -18.17 -3.99
C ASP A 113 9.34 -18.25 -2.49
N ARG A 114 9.49 -19.43 -1.88
CA ARG A 114 9.34 -19.62 -0.44
C ARG A 114 10.39 -18.82 0.35
N ILE A 115 11.66 -18.85 -0.06
CA ILE A 115 12.74 -18.08 0.59
C ILE A 115 12.47 -16.58 0.50
N ILE A 116 12.08 -16.08 -0.68
CA ILE A 116 11.73 -14.67 -0.87
C ILE A 116 10.53 -14.28 0.01
N THR A 117 9.51 -15.14 0.09
CA THR A 117 8.33 -14.91 0.93
C THR A 117 8.67 -14.87 2.42
N LEU A 118 9.57 -15.75 2.88
CA LEU A 118 10.07 -15.76 4.26
C LEU A 118 10.85 -14.48 4.58
N LEU A 119 11.76 -14.07 3.69
CA LEU A 119 12.53 -12.83 3.84
C LEU A 119 11.60 -11.62 3.89
N ALA A 120 10.61 -11.54 2.99
CA ALA A 120 9.64 -10.46 2.99
C ALA A 120 8.81 -10.40 4.28
N LYS A 121 8.38 -11.55 4.80
CA LYS A 121 7.64 -11.63 6.07
C LYS A 121 8.50 -11.14 7.23
N ALA A 122 9.77 -11.55 7.28
CA ALA A 122 10.71 -11.10 8.31
C ALA A 122 11.03 -9.61 8.20
N ILE A 123 11.18 -9.06 6.99
CA ILE A 123 11.31 -7.63 6.76
C ILE A 123 10.09 -6.89 7.32
N LYS A 124 8.88 -7.33 6.97
CA LYS A 124 7.63 -6.69 7.38
C LYS A 124 7.43 -6.67 8.91
N THR A 125 7.83 -7.73 9.62
CA THR A 125 7.78 -7.78 11.08
C THR A 125 8.91 -7.03 11.76
N SER A 126 9.96 -6.68 11.00
CA SER A 126 11.13 -5.94 11.49
C SER A 126 11.00 -4.43 11.34
N ILE A 127 9.91 -3.89 10.79
CA ILE A 127 9.77 -2.44 10.58
C ILE A 127 8.45 -1.92 11.16
N ARG A 128 8.37 -0.60 11.37
CA ARG A 128 7.15 0.06 11.85
C ARG A 128 6.18 0.26 10.70
N LYS A 129 4.92 0.53 11.03
CA LYS A 129 3.88 0.88 10.03
C LYS A 129 4.16 2.20 9.30
N SER A 130 4.99 3.07 9.87
CA SER A 130 5.43 4.34 9.27
C SER A 130 6.50 4.15 8.20
N ASP A 131 7.19 3.01 8.21
CA ASP A 131 8.28 2.68 7.30
C ASP A 131 7.74 1.99 6.05
N TYR A 132 8.52 2.01 4.98
CA TYR A 132 8.17 1.37 3.71
C TYR A 132 9.03 0.13 3.51
N ALA A 133 8.42 -1.04 3.35
CA ALA A 133 9.09 -2.23 2.82
C ALA A 133 8.61 -2.47 1.39
N ILE A 134 9.56 -2.54 0.47
CA ILE A 134 9.32 -2.54 -0.97
C ILE A 134 10.08 -3.71 -1.58
N ARG A 135 9.41 -4.52 -2.41
CA ARG A 135 10.06 -5.46 -3.33
C ARG A 135 10.22 -4.77 -4.68
N LEU A 136 11.46 -4.65 -5.13
CA LEU A 136 11.79 -3.98 -6.39
C LEU A 136 11.77 -4.93 -7.59
N GLY A 137 12.04 -6.21 -7.34
CA GLY A 137 12.19 -7.24 -8.38
C GLY A 137 12.35 -8.63 -7.76
N GLY A 138 13.01 -9.54 -8.49
CA GLY A 138 13.18 -10.96 -8.14
C GLY A 138 13.51 -11.19 -6.65
N ASP A 139 14.75 -10.89 -6.27
CA ASP A 139 15.31 -10.99 -4.91
C ASP A 139 15.69 -9.64 -4.29
N GLU A 140 15.42 -8.54 -5.00
CA GLU A 140 15.76 -7.18 -4.58
C GLU A 140 14.65 -6.55 -3.74
N PHE A 141 15.03 -6.06 -2.57
CA PHE A 141 14.18 -5.35 -1.64
C PHE A 141 14.79 -4.00 -1.26
N CYS A 142 13.93 -3.04 -0.95
CA CYS A 142 14.29 -1.74 -0.43
C CYS A 142 13.42 -1.42 0.77
N ILE A 143 14.05 -0.94 1.85
CA ILE A 143 13.36 -0.44 3.03
C ILE A 143 13.65 1.04 3.17
N ILE A 144 12.62 1.85 3.36
CA ILE A 144 12.73 3.28 3.65
C ILE A 144 12.27 3.47 5.09
N LEU A 145 13.23 3.74 5.97
CA LEU A 145 13.01 4.06 7.38
C LEU A 145 12.79 5.57 7.54
N VAL A 146 11.73 5.95 8.25
CA VAL A 146 11.40 7.36 8.48
C VAL A 146 11.50 7.65 9.97
N ASP A 147 12.14 8.77 10.32
CA ASP A 147 12.35 9.16 11.72
C ASP A 147 13.04 8.05 12.53
N TYR A 148 14.10 7.53 11.91
CA TYR A 148 14.89 6.44 12.46
C TYR A 148 16.33 6.94 12.59
N ALA A 149 16.85 6.94 13.81
CA ALA A 149 18.23 7.34 14.03
C ALA A 149 19.17 6.46 13.19
N ALA A 150 20.10 7.08 12.48
CA ALA A 150 21.04 6.41 11.59
C ALA A 150 21.74 5.22 12.28
N ASP A 151 22.12 5.39 13.54
CA ASP A 151 22.81 4.37 14.34
C ASP A 151 21.94 3.12 14.57
N LEU A 152 20.62 3.29 14.63
CA LEU A 152 19.70 2.17 14.80
C LEU A 152 19.50 1.42 13.48
N ALA A 153 19.66 2.08 12.32
CA ALA A 153 19.41 1.47 11.01
C ALA A 153 20.38 0.31 10.74
N ILE A 154 21.60 0.42 11.27
CA ILE A 154 22.66 -0.61 11.19
C ILE A 154 22.21 -1.93 11.83
N HIS A 155 21.30 -1.90 12.81
CA HIS A 155 20.77 -3.11 13.48
C HIS A 155 19.57 -3.75 12.76
N LEU A 156 19.05 -3.12 11.69
CA LEU A 156 17.90 -3.67 10.97
C LEU A 156 18.19 -5.05 10.36
N PRO A 157 19.34 -5.29 9.69
CA PRO A 157 19.69 -6.62 9.19
C PRO A 157 19.70 -7.69 10.29
N GLU A 158 20.30 -7.40 11.45
CA GLU A 158 20.33 -8.34 12.59
C GLU A 158 18.92 -8.63 13.14
N ARG A 159 18.04 -7.62 13.15
CA ARG A 159 16.63 -7.78 13.53
C ARG A 159 15.89 -8.68 12.53
N ILE A 160 16.13 -8.50 11.24
CA ILE A 160 15.54 -9.35 10.19
C ILE A 160 16.00 -10.80 10.34
N ILE A 161 17.30 -11.03 10.60
CA ILE A 161 17.85 -12.39 10.83
C ILE A 161 17.19 -13.05 12.04
N ARG A 162 17.05 -12.34 13.17
CA ARG A 162 16.35 -12.87 14.36
C ARG A 162 14.90 -13.22 14.05
N ASN A 163 14.19 -12.36 13.32
CA ASN A 163 12.81 -12.63 12.94
C ASN A 163 12.68 -13.79 11.94
N LEU A 164 13.64 -13.98 11.02
CA LEU A 164 13.72 -15.14 10.15
C LEU A 164 13.82 -16.44 10.95
N GLN A 165 14.71 -16.48 11.96
CA GLN A 165 14.89 -17.65 12.82
C GLN A 165 13.62 -18.01 13.60
N ILE A 166 12.82 -17.02 14.00
CA ILE A 166 11.52 -17.25 14.66
C ILE A 166 10.48 -17.76 13.66
N ILE A 167 10.41 -17.18 12.46
CA ILE A 167 9.40 -17.51 11.45
C ILE A 167 9.66 -18.90 10.83
N ALA A 168 10.93 -19.24 10.61
CA ALA A 168 11.35 -20.48 9.97
C ALA A 168 12.67 -20.99 10.59
N PRO A 169 12.60 -21.62 11.78
CA PRO A 169 13.79 -22.07 12.51
C PRO A 169 14.63 -23.09 11.73
N ASP A 170 13.99 -23.90 10.88
CA ASP A 170 14.65 -24.95 10.09
C ASP A 170 15.20 -24.47 8.74
N LYS A 171 15.11 -23.16 8.45
CA LYS A 171 15.55 -22.58 7.17
C LYS A 171 16.51 -21.43 7.40
N THR A 172 17.71 -21.57 6.85
CA THR A 172 18.70 -20.49 6.84
C THR A 172 18.55 -19.66 5.57
N VAL A 173 18.07 -18.42 5.71
CA VAL A 173 18.02 -17.44 4.63
C VAL A 173 19.18 -16.48 4.80
N HIS A 174 20.06 -16.41 3.81
CA HIS A 174 21.14 -15.43 3.78
C HIS A 174 20.76 -14.26 2.88
N PHE A 175 21.09 -13.06 3.31
CA PHE A 175 20.94 -11.86 2.52
C PHE A 175 22.08 -10.89 2.82
N SER A 176 22.31 -9.99 1.90
CA SER A 176 23.21 -8.86 2.07
C SER A 176 22.40 -7.58 2.09
N ALA A 177 22.90 -6.57 2.81
CA ALA A 177 22.24 -5.28 2.94
C ALA A 177 23.24 -4.13 2.75
N GLY A 178 22.77 -3.03 2.18
CA GLY A 178 23.49 -1.77 2.07
C GLY A 178 22.63 -0.65 2.62
N ILE A 179 23.23 0.26 3.39
CA ILE A 179 22.51 1.30 4.15
C ILE A 179 23.00 2.66 3.69
N TYR A 180 22.07 3.58 3.46
CA TYR A 180 22.38 4.96 3.10
C TYR A 180 21.38 5.92 3.71
N ASN A 181 21.87 7.02 4.29
CA ASN A 181 21.02 8.09 4.80
C ASN A 181 20.81 9.14 3.71
N MET A 182 19.55 9.36 3.34
CA MET A 182 19.16 10.32 2.31
C MET A 182 19.57 11.74 2.72
N GLN A 183 20.17 12.45 1.78
CA GLN A 183 20.60 13.85 1.92
C GLN A 183 19.52 14.81 1.36
N PRO A 184 19.52 16.09 1.78
CA PRO A 184 18.53 17.11 1.36
C PRO A 184 18.26 17.23 -0.14
N ASN A 185 19.28 16.98 -0.96
CA ASN A 185 19.22 17.14 -2.43
C ASN A 185 19.09 15.83 -3.19
N ASP A 186 18.99 14.70 -2.48
CA ASP A 186 18.85 13.40 -3.13
C ASP A 186 17.45 13.22 -3.70
N THR A 187 17.36 12.57 -4.86
CA THR A 187 16.13 11.92 -5.30
C THR A 187 15.99 10.55 -4.62
N ILE A 188 14.81 9.91 -4.73
CA ILE A 188 14.64 8.52 -4.29
C ILE A 188 15.64 7.62 -5.02
N ASN A 189 15.90 7.90 -6.30
CA ASN A 189 16.81 7.10 -7.11
C ASN A 189 18.27 7.25 -6.64
N ASP A 190 18.71 8.47 -6.31
CA ASP A 190 20.07 8.71 -5.82
C ASP A 190 20.30 7.99 -4.49
N ALA A 191 19.36 8.13 -3.54
CA ALA A 191 19.44 7.47 -2.25
C ALA A 191 19.41 5.93 -2.39
N TYR A 192 18.58 5.40 -3.29
CA TYR A 192 18.56 3.98 -3.59
C TYR A 192 19.88 3.50 -4.20
N GLN A 193 20.39 4.18 -5.23
CA GLN A 193 21.66 3.82 -5.88
C GLN A 193 22.83 3.85 -4.90
N ALA A 194 22.87 4.82 -4.00
CA ALA A 194 23.88 4.89 -2.95
C ALA A 194 23.77 3.71 -1.96
N SER A 195 22.55 3.32 -1.57
CA SER A 195 22.34 2.13 -0.73
C SER A 195 22.71 0.82 -1.45
N ASP A 196 22.44 0.72 -2.75
CA ASP A 196 22.78 -0.43 -3.58
C ASP A 196 24.29 -0.56 -3.81
N ALA A 197 24.99 0.56 -3.98
CA ALA A 197 26.45 0.57 -4.04
C ALA A 197 27.08 0.02 -2.73
N GLN A 198 26.53 0.38 -1.57
CA GLN A 198 26.97 -0.18 -0.29
C GLN A 198 26.67 -1.68 -0.18
N LEU A 199 25.51 -2.12 -0.67
CA LEU A 199 25.14 -3.54 -0.74
C LEU A 199 26.16 -4.33 -1.58
N TYR A 200 26.52 -3.79 -2.75
CA TYR A 200 27.50 -4.40 -3.65
C TYR A 200 28.88 -4.55 -2.98
N LEU A 201 29.36 -3.51 -2.31
CA LEU A 201 30.61 -3.55 -1.55
C LEU A 201 30.58 -4.62 -0.45
N ASN A 202 29.46 -4.71 0.29
CA ASN A 202 29.29 -5.71 1.35
C ASN A 202 29.26 -7.15 0.80
N LYS A 203 28.65 -7.36 -0.38
CA LYS A 203 28.67 -8.66 -1.07
C LYS A 203 30.10 -9.07 -1.47
N GLN A 204 30.88 -8.15 -2.04
CA GLN A 204 32.26 -8.43 -2.41
C GLN A 204 33.12 -8.80 -1.20
N GLN A 205 32.98 -8.09 -0.08
CA GLN A 205 33.71 -8.40 1.15
C GLN A 205 33.34 -9.77 1.73
N LYS A 206 32.06 -10.14 1.71
CA LYS A 206 31.61 -11.49 2.11
C LYS A 206 32.25 -12.57 1.24
N GLN A 207 32.28 -12.39 -0.08
CA GLN A 207 32.88 -13.37 -0.99
C GLN A 207 34.38 -13.57 -0.72
N HIS A 208 35.12 -12.48 -0.52
CA HIS A 208 36.55 -12.54 -0.16
C HIS A 208 36.79 -13.22 1.19
N ARG A 209 35.90 -13.08 2.18
CA ARG A 209 36.00 -13.75 3.48
C ARG A 209 35.59 -15.23 3.45
N SER A 210 34.88 -15.65 2.41
CA SER A 210 34.36 -17.01 2.25
C SER A 210 35.22 -17.88 1.32
N SER A 211 36.27 -17.28 0.73
CA SER A 211 37.27 -17.94 -0.13
C SER A 211 38.50 -18.29 0.69
#